data_AF-A0AAN7UYP3-F1
#
_entry.id   AF-A0AAN7UYP3-F1
#
_cell.length_a   1.000
_cell.length_b   1.000
_cell.length_c   1.000
_cell.angle_alpha   90.00
_cell.angle_beta   90.00
_cell.angle_gamma   90.00
#
_symmetry.space_group_name_H-M   'P 1'
#
loop_
_entity.id
_entity.type
_entity.pdbx_description
1 polymer ?
#
loop_
_entity_poly.entity_id
_entity_poly.type
_entity_poly.pdbx_seq_one_letter_code
_entity_poly.pdbx_strand_id
1 'polypeptide(L)'
;MTCVISFGELNDHDEPPFGDLIPGARVILVDDTLHECDHGEVMISGPGLAAGNLNNPELTARKFIQWNRKRFYRTGDLARRTKSSELL
;
A
#
# COMPACT_ATOMS: atom_id res chain seq x y z
N MET A 1 3.40 -19.65 -3.43
CA MET A 1 3.44 -18.23 -3.01
C MET A 1 4.08 -17.47 -4.15
N THR A 2 3.35 -16.57 -4.80
CA THR A 2 3.87 -15.78 -5.91
C THR A 2 4.39 -14.45 -5.37
N CYS A 3 5.65 -14.14 -5.62
CA CYS A 3 6.22 -12.81 -5.39
C CYS A 3 6.26 -12.07 -6.73
N VAL A 4 5.78 -10.83 -6.75
CA VAL A 4 5.87 -9.95 -7.92
C VAL A 4 6.78 -8.79 -7.52
N ILE A 5 7.78 -8.51 -8.35
CA ILE A 5 8.77 -7.47 -8.13
C ILE A 5 8.77 -6.58 -9.38
N SER A 6 8.68 -5.27 -9.20
CA SER A 6 8.97 -4.27 -10.21
C SER A 6 10.35 -3.65 -9.94
N PHE A 7 11.06 -3.28 -11.00
CA PHE A 7 12.33 -2.56 -10.92
C PHE A 7 12.39 -1.51 -12.04
N GLY A 8 13.14 -0.43 -11.81
CA GLY A 8 13.37 0.65 -12.76
C GLY A 8 14.64 1.43 -12.41
N GLU A 9 15.22 2.10 -13.40
CA GLU A 9 16.33 3.04 -13.17
C GLU A 9 15.79 4.35 -12.56
N LEU A 10 16.49 4.90 -11.58
CA LEU A 10 16.11 6.11 -10.85
C LEU A 10 17.22 7.15 -10.99
N ASN A 11 16.89 8.40 -11.32
CA ASN A 11 17.85 9.50 -11.23
C ASN A 11 17.92 10.01 -9.78
N ASP A 12 19.00 10.71 -9.41
CA ASP A 12 19.26 11.21 -8.04
C ASP A 12 18.15 12.12 -7.44
N HIS A 13 17.18 12.57 -8.24
CA HIS A 13 16.09 13.45 -7.82
C HIS A 13 14.68 12.87 -8.06
N ASP A 14 14.57 11.65 -8.57
CA ASP A 14 13.27 11.02 -8.81
C ASP A 14 12.83 10.23 -7.57
N GLU A 15 11.57 10.38 -7.13
CA GLU A 15 10.96 9.44 -6.20
C GLU A 15 10.57 8.17 -6.99
N PRO A 16 10.81 6.96 -6.46
CA PRO A 16 10.49 5.73 -7.18
C PRO A 16 8.97 5.56 -7.29
N PRO A 17 8.40 5.44 -8.50
CA PRO A 17 6.96 5.21 -8.64
C PRO A 17 6.60 3.79 -8.17
N PHE A 18 5.41 3.63 -7.60
CA PHE A 18 4.85 2.32 -7.24
C PHE A 18 4.56 1.43 -8.46
N GLY A 19 4.56 2.01 -9.67
CA GLY A 19 4.23 1.33 -10.91
C GLY A 19 2.75 0.91 -11.01
N ASP A 20 2.47 0.01 -11.95
CA ASP A 20 1.12 -0.49 -12.16
C ASP A 20 0.66 -1.45 -11.06
N LEU A 21 -0.60 -1.32 -10.67
CA LEU A 21 -1.21 -2.22 -9.68
C LEU A 21 -1.48 -3.59 -10.30
N ILE A 22 -1.16 -4.64 -9.53
CA ILE A 22 -1.59 -6.00 -9.84
C ILE A 22 -3.12 -6.03 -10.00
N PRO A 23 -3.70 -6.74 -10.99
CA PRO A 23 -5.15 -6.81 -11.17
C PRO A 23 -5.90 -7.16 -9.88
N GLY A 24 -6.87 -6.33 -9.52
CA GLY A 24 -7.67 -6.48 -8.30
C GLY A 24 -7.00 -5.98 -7.02
N ALA A 25 -5.73 -5.57 -7.07
CA ALA A 25 -5.11 -4.80 -6.01
C ALA A 25 -5.64 -3.36 -6.00
N ARG A 26 -5.64 -2.76 -4.82
CA ARG A 26 -6.00 -1.37 -4.59
C ARG A 26 -4.99 -0.76 -3.65
N VAL A 27 -4.49 0.41 -4.01
CA VAL A 27 -3.63 1.22 -3.15
C VAL A 27 -4.31 2.56 -2.90
N ILE A 28 -4.39 2.93 -1.62
CA ILE A 28 -4.89 4.22 -1.17
C ILE A 28 -3.86 4.86 -0.26
N LEU A 29 -3.88 6.19 -0.19
CA LEU A 29 -3.12 6.96 0.80
C LEU A 29 -4.10 7.47 1.83
N VAL A 30 -3.75 7.36 3.11
CA VAL A 30 -4.59 7.83 4.20
C VAL A 30 -3.83 8.71 5.18
N ASP A 31 -4.53 9.66 5.79
CA ASP A 31 -4.02 10.42 6.93
C ASP A 31 -4.10 9.61 8.24
N ASP A 32 -3.65 10.23 9.34
CA ASP A 32 -3.68 9.63 10.68
C ASP A 32 -5.09 9.28 11.19
N THR A 33 -6.13 9.83 10.54
CA THR A 33 -7.55 9.60 10.85
C THR A 33 -8.20 8.57 9.92
N LEU A 34 -7.42 7.92 9.04
CA LEU A 34 -7.87 6.95 8.04
C LEU A 34 -8.81 7.53 6.97
N HIS A 35 -8.67 8.81 6.65
CA HIS A 35 -9.34 9.42 5.49
C HIS A 35 -8.40 9.41 4.28
N GLU A 36 -8.95 9.16 3.09
CA GLU A 36 -8.16 9.22 1.85
C GLU A 36 -7.62 10.63 1.62
N CYS A 37 -6.34 10.72 1.27
CA CYS A 37 -5.64 11.98 1.04
C CYS A 37 -4.67 11.85 -0.15
N ASP A 38 -4.04 12.96 -0.53
CA ASP A 38 -3.02 12.99 -1.58
C ASP A 38 -1.60 12.76 -1.05
N HIS A 39 -1.40 12.82 0.27
CA HIS A 39 -0.13 12.57 0.94
C HIS A 39 -0.39 11.89 2.29
N GLY A 40 0.10 10.68 2.48
CA GLY A 40 -0.18 9.89 3.68
C GLY A 40 0.35 8.47 3.63
N GLU A 41 -0.09 7.64 4.58
CA GLU A 41 0.32 6.24 4.68
C GLU A 41 -0.29 5.41 3.55
N VAL A 42 0.51 4.55 2.95
CA VAL A 42 0.08 3.61 1.92
C VAL A 42 -0.66 2.42 2.55
N MET A 43 -1.90 2.20 2.13
CA MET A 43 -2.68 1.02 2.45
C MET A 43 -3.01 0.19 1.20
N ILE A 44 -2.79 -1.12 1.31
CA ILE A 44 -2.94 -2.07 0.19
C ILE A 44 -4.09 -3.04 0.46
N SER A 45 -4.98 -3.24 -0.50
CA SER A 45 -6.00 -4.29 -0.50
C SER A 45 -5.92 -5.13 -1.77
N GLY A 46 -6.47 -6.34 -1.74
CA GLY A 46 -6.55 -7.20 -2.92
C GLY A 46 -6.27 -8.67 -2.63
N PRO A 47 -6.31 -9.52 -3.68
CA PRO A 47 -6.15 -10.96 -3.55
C PRO A 47 -4.75 -11.39 -3.08
N GLY A 48 -3.74 -10.54 -3.24
CA GLY A 48 -2.36 -10.81 -2.80
C GLY A 48 -2.10 -10.59 -1.31
N LEU A 49 -3.09 -10.16 -0.52
CA LEU A 49 -2.90 -9.94 0.91
C LEU A 49 -2.64 -11.26 1.66
N ALA A 50 -1.58 -11.26 2.48
CA ALA A 50 -1.31 -12.36 3.38
C ALA A 50 -2.44 -12.56 4.40
N ALA A 51 -2.56 -13.78 4.93
CA ALA A 51 -3.50 -14.08 6.02
C ALA A 51 -3.16 -13.31 7.32
N GLY A 52 -1.89 -13.00 7.54
CA GLY A 52 -1.41 -12.25 8.71
C GLY A 52 0.09 -12.47 8.92
N ASN A 53 0.60 -11.93 10.02
CA ASN A 53 1.95 -12.22 10.49
C ASN A 53 1.97 -13.56 11.23
N LEU A 54 2.86 -14.46 10.82
CA LEU A 54 2.99 -15.79 11.41
C LEU A 54 3.25 -15.69 12.92
N ASN A 55 2.44 -16.39 13.71
CA ASN A 55 2.52 -16.43 15.18
C ASN A 55 2.45 -15.06 15.88
N ASN A 56 1.93 -14.03 15.21
CA ASN A 56 1.82 -12.69 15.78
C ASN A 56 0.43 -12.07 15.49
N PRO A 57 -0.62 -12.51 16.22
CA PRO A 57 -1.98 -12.03 16.02
C PRO A 57 -2.14 -10.55 16.37
N GLU A 58 -1.38 -10.02 17.33
CA GLU A 58 -1.43 -8.59 17.69
C GLU A 58 -0.92 -7.71 16.56
N LEU A 59 0.24 -8.03 15.98
CA LEU A 59 0.77 -7.30 14.83
C LEU A 59 -0.15 -7.49 13.62
N THR A 60 -0.76 -8.66 13.46
CA THR A 60 -1.76 -8.91 12.43
C THR A 60 -2.96 -7.98 12.57
N ALA A 61 -3.54 -7.84 13.75
CA ALA A 61 -4.68 -6.96 13.98
C ALA A 61 -4.34 -5.47 13.77
N ARG A 62 -3.10 -5.07 14.11
CA ARG A 62 -2.62 -3.69 13.91
C ARG A 62 -2.36 -3.36 12.44
N LYS A 63 -1.76 -4.29 11.69
CA LYS A 63 -1.35 -4.07 10.29
C LYS A 63 -2.45 -4.44 9.28
N PHE A 64 -3.31 -5.42 9.57
CA PHE A 64 -4.36 -5.89 8.68
C PHE A 64 -5.74 -5.48 9.19
N ILE A 65 -6.23 -4.32 8.75
CA ILE A 65 -7.45 -3.68 9.27
C ILE A 65 -8.65 -3.86 8.31
N GLN A 66 -9.85 -3.69 8.84
CA GLN A 66 -11.08 -3.53 8.05
C GLN A 66 -11.35 -2.05 7.85
N TRP A 67 -11.46 -1.62 6.59
CA TRP A 67 -11.80 -0.25 6.22
C TRP A 67 -12.68 -0.28 4.96
N ASN A 68 -13.78 0.49 4.96
CA ASN A 68 -14.78 0.47 3.89
C ASN A 68 -15.20 -0.94 3.44
N ARG A 69 -15.47 -1.83 4.41
CA ARG A 69 -15.89 -3.25 4.21
C ARG A 69 -14.87 -4.10 3.45
N LYS A 70 -13.63 -3.65 3.34
CA LYS A 70 -12.52 -4.39 2.73
C LYS A 70 -11.38 -4.52 3.71
N ARG A 71 -10.60 -5.59 3.54
CA ARG A 71 -9.38 -5.81 4.30
C ARG A 71 -8.22 -5.07 3.64
N PHE A 72 -7.46 -4.33 4.43
CA PHE A 72 -6.27 -3.60 3.99
C PHE A 72 -5.06 -3.94 4.87
N TYR A 73 -3.88 -3.88 4.28
CA TYR A 73 -2.59 -3.91 4.97
C TYR A 73 -2.00 -2.50 5.02
N ARG A 74 -1.65 -2.07 6.23
CA ARG A 74 -0.92 -0.83 6.53
C ARG A 74 0.57 -1.05 6.35
N THR A 75 1.15 -0.47 5.30
CA THR A 75 2.59 -0.64 5.00
C THR A 75 3.45 0.02 6.08
N GLY A 76 3.04 1.20 6.55
CA GLY A 76 3.87 2.12 7.33
C GLY A 76 4.69 3.09 6.46
N ASP A 77 4.61 2.97 5.14
CA ASP A 77 5.32 3.82 4.20
C ASP A 77 4.46 5.06 3.88
N LEU A 78 5.11 6.22 3.77
CA LEU A 78 4.47 7.47 3.34
C LEU A 78 4.72 7.68 1.86
N ALA A 79 3.68 8.12 1.16
CA ALA A 79 3.69 8.37 -0.28
C ALA A 79 2.87 9.61 -0.63
N ARG A 80 3.00 10.07 -1.88
CA ARG A 80 2.23 11.20 -2.40
C ARG A 80 1.69 10.90 -3.79
N ARG A 81 0.41 11.19 -4.02
CA ARG A 81 -0.20 11.15 -5.35
C ARG A 81 0.37 12.26 -6.21
N THR A 82 0.90 11.92 -7.38
CA THR A 82 1.16 12.92 -8.42
C THR A 82 -0.06 13.08 -9.32
N LYS A 83 -0.11 14.21 -10.04
CA LYS A 83 -1.17 14.49 -11.03
C LYS A 83 -1.20 13.47 -12.18
N SER A 84 -0.16 12.64 -12.34
CA SER A 84 -0.03 11.67 -13.41
C SER A 84 -0.46 10.26 -13.00
N SER A 85 -1.46 10.09 -12.12
CA SER A 85 -2.03 8.79 -11.72
C SER A 85 -1.05 7.74 -11.14
N GLU A 86 0.25 8.02 -11.12
CA GLU A 86 1.31 7.24 -10.52
C GLU A 86 1.50 7.71 -9.08
N LEU A 87 1.49 6.74 -8.17
CA LEU A 87 1.86 6.94 -6.77
C LEU A 87 3.39 7.01 -6.72
N LEU A 88 3.93 8.10 -6.16
CA LEU A 88 5.34 8.24 -5.78
C LEU A 88 5.51 7.87 -4.30
#